data_AF-Q9KEE4-F1
#
_entry.id   AF-Q9KEE4-F1
#
_cell.length_a   1.000
_cell.length_b   1.000
_cell.length_c   1.000
_cell.angle_alpha   90.00
_cell.angle_beta   90.00
_cell.angle_gamma   90.00
#
_symmetry.space_group_name_H-M   'P 1'
#
loop_
_entity.id
_entity.type
_entity.pdbx_description
1 polymer ?
#
loop_
_entity_poly.entity_id
_entity_poly.type
_entity_poly.pdbx_seq_one_letter_code
_entity_poly.pdbx_strand_id
1 'polypeptide(L)'
;MPNQPLKNPGIAAVLSALWSGFGQIYNGQIGKGILFIIIQAINGLLFFVLIGFITWPIMWIWGVVDAYRSAERYNRMYSDH
;
A
#
# COMPACT_ATOMS: atom_id res chain seq x y z
N MET A 1 -12.05 41.02 21.85
CA MET A 1 -12.17 39.60 21.47
C MET A 1 -11.62 39.47 20.06
N PRO A 2 -10.51 38.75 19.81
CA PRO A 2 -9.96 38.66 18.47
C PRO A 2 -10.91 37.83 17.60
N ASN A 3 -11.39 38.47 16.54
CA ASN A 3 -12.28 37.92 15.52
C ASN A 3 -11.52 36.81 14.77
N GLN A 4 -11.80 35.53 15.08
CA GLN A 4 -11.18 34.43 14.35
C GLN A 4 -11.72 34.42 12.91
N PRO A 5 -10.87 34.52 11.87
CA PRO A 5 -11.34 34.52 10.49
C PRO A 5 -12.04 33.19 10.19
N LEU A 6 -13.23 33.26 9.57
CA LEU A 6 -13.99 32.08 9.13
C LEU A 6 -13.10 31.16 8.30
N LYS A 7 -12.67 30.03 8.88
CA LYS A 7 -11.90 29.01 8.16
C LYS A 7 -12.84 28.31 7.18
N ASN A 8 -12.49 28.35 5.89
CA ASN A 8 -13.34 27.83 4.83
C ASN A 8 -13.35 26.28 4.84
N PRO A 9 -14.48 25.64 5.19
CA PRO A 9 -14.59 24.18 5.31
C PRO A 9 -14.30 23.45 4.00
N GLY A 10 -14.49 24.11 2.85
CA GLY A 10 -14.17 23.54 1.54
C GLY A 10 -12.68 23.27 1.35
N ILE A 11 -11.81 24.19 1.82
CA ILE A 11 -10.36 24.01 1.75
C ILE A 11 -9.92 22.89 2.69
N ALA A 12 -10.50 22.80 3.88
CA ALA A 12 -10.21 21.73 4.84
C ALA A 12 -10.63 20.33 4.33
N ALA A 13 -11.74 20.27 3.58
CA ALA A 13 -12.22 19.04 2.94
C ALA A 13 -11.31 18.61 1.79
N VAL A 14 -10.91 19.52 0.91
CA VAL A 14 -9.99 19.23 -0.20
C VAL A 14 -8.59 18.85 0.34
N LEU A 15 -8.11 19.51 1.40
CA LEU A 15 -6.85 19.13 2.06
C LEU A 15 -6.92 17.73 2.71
N SER A 16 -8.07 17.39 3.32
CA SER A 16 -8.30 16.04 3.84
C SER A 16 -8.40 14.99 2.74
N ALA A 17 -8.95 15.36 1.59
CA ALA A 17 -9.12 14.48 0.44
C ALA A 17 -7.80 14.21 -0.30
N LEU A 18 -6.86 15.16 -0.30
CA LEU A 18 -5.54 14.98 -0.90
C LEU A 18 -4.58 14.16 -0.03
N TRP A 19 -4.69 14.25 1.30
CA TRP A 19 -3.90 13.42 2.23
C TRP A 19 -4.54 13.39 3.63
N SER A 20 -4.89 12.18 4.12
CA SER A 20 -5.45 11.99 5.47
C SER A 20 -4.50 12.55 6.54
N GLY A 21 -4.94 13.58 7.26
CA GLY A 21 -4.19 14.26 8.32
C GLY A 21 -4.02 15.78 8.11
N PHE A 22 -3.95 16.25 6.87
CA PHE A 22 -3.73 17.67 6.57
C PHE A 22 -4.91 18.58 6.97
N GLY A 23 -6.15 18.10 6.84
CA GLY A 23 -7.32 18.86 7.31
C GLY A 23 -7.39 19.02 8.82
N GLN A 24 -6.86 18.06 9.60
CA GLN A 24 -6.79 18.18 11.06
C GLN A 24 -5.72 19.18 11.49
N ILE A 25 -4.58 19.24 10.78
CA ILE A 25 -3.54 20.25 10.97
C ILE A 25 -4.08 21.65 10.63
N TYR A 26 -4.83 21.79 9.52
CA TYR A 26 -5.48 23.06 9.13
C TYR A 26 -6.50 23.55 10.17
N ASN A 27 -7.21 22.61 10.79
CA ASN A 27 -8.16 22.92 11.87
C ASN A 27 -7.47 23.24 13.22
N GLY A 28 -6.14 23.30 13.26
CA GLY A 28 -5.34 23.58 14.48
C GLY A 28 -5.17 22.36 15.39
N GLN A 29 -5.64 21.18 15.00
CA GLN A 29 -5.55 19.93 15.76
C GLN A 29 -4.32 19.11 15.31
N ILE A 30 -3.12 19.67 15.50
CA ILE A 30 -1.85 19.11 15.03
C ILE A 30 -1.63 17.69 15.55
N GLY A 31 -1.90 17.44 16.83
CA GLY A 31 -1.70 16.12 17.45
C GLY A 31 -2.53 15.01 16.80
N LYS A 32 -3.80 15.29 16.46
CA LYS A 32 -4.64 14.30 15.80
C LYS A 32 -4.24 14.10 14.33
N GLY A 33 -3.80 15.17 13.66
CA GLY A 33 -3.29 15.08 12.28
C GLY A 33 -2.07 14.18 12.15
N ILE A 34 -1.11 14.29 13.07
CA ILE A 34 0.07 13.40 13.12
C ILE A 34 -0.34 11.94 13.34
N LEU A 35 -1.29 11.68 14.24
CA LEU A 35 -1.80 10.33 14.50
C LEU A 35 -2.40 9.70 13.24
N PHE A 36 -3.21 10.44 12.48
CA PHE A 36 -3.79 9.96 11.23
C PHE A 36 -2.74 9.65 10.16
N ILE A 37 -1.67 10.44 10.07
CA ILE A 37 -0.56 10.19 9.13
C ILE A 37 0.17 8.89 9.50
N ILE A 38 0.45 8.66 10.77
CA ILE A 38 1.12 7.43 11.25
C ILE A 38 0.26 6.20 10.96
N ILE A 39 -1.04 6.27 11.25
CA ILE A 39 -1.98 5.16 10.98
C ILE A 39 -2.03 4.83 9.48
N GLN A 40 -2.07 5.84 8.61
CA GLN A 40 -2.03 5.64 7.16
C GLN A 40 -0.71 5.01 6.70
N ALA A 41 0.43 5.44 7.24
CA ALA A 41 1.73 4.86 6.90
C ALA A 41 1.81 3.37 7.29
N ILE A 42 1.33 3.03 8.49
CA ILE A 42 1.25 1.63 8.95
C ILE A 42 0.33 0.81 8.05
N ASN A 43 -0.85 1.31 7.69
CA ASN A 43 -1.77 0.62 6.78
C ASN A 43 -1.16 0.39 5.39
N GLY A 44 -0.47 1.39 4.82
CA GLY A 44 0.22 1.26 3.54
C GLY A 44 1.30 0.18 3.57
N LEU A 45 2.10 0.13 4.65
CA LEU A 45 3.10 -0.91 4.84
C LEU A 45 2.45 -2.30 5.00
N LEU A 46 1.38 -2.40 5.79
CA LEU A 46 0.63 -3.64 5.98
C LEU A 46 0.08 -4.17 4.65
N PHE A 47 -0.41 -3.29 3.77
CA PHE A 47 -0.91 -3.67 2.46
C PHE A 47 0.18 -4.35 1.61
N PHE A 48 1.39 -3.78 1.60
CA PHE A 48 2.54 -4.37 0.91
C PHE A 48 2.99 -5.69 1.52
N VAL A 49 3.02 -5.80 2.85
CA VAL A 49 3.41 -7.02 3.56
C VAL A 49 2.40 -8.14 3.34
N LEU A 50 1.10 -7.88 3.49
CA LEU A 50 0.05 -8.89 3.31
C LEU A 50 -0.04 -9.36 1.85
N ILE A 51 -0.01 -8.43 0.89
CA ILE A 51 0.04 -8.80 -0.53
C ILE A 51 1.30 -9.61 -0.81
N GLY A 52 2.47 -9.14 -0.35
CA GLY A 52 3.73 -9.86 -0.48
C GLY A 52 3.65 -11.28 0.09
N PHE A 53 2.98 -11.46 1.23
CA PHE A 53 2.81 -12.76 1.89
C PHE A 53 1.96 -13.74 1.08
N ILE A 54 1.03 -13.25 0.25
CA ILE A 54 0.19 -14.08 -0.64
C ILE A 54 0.89 -14.29 -1.99
N THR A 55 1.46 -13.23 -2.57
CA THR A 55 2.08 -13.30 -3.89
C THR A 55 3.37 -14.13 -3.86
N TRP A 56 4.13 -14.07 -2.77
CA TRP A 56 5.38 -14.83 -2.61
C TRP A 56 5.19 -16.36 -2.73
N PRO A 57 4.32 -17.03 -1.96
CA PRO A 57 4.12 -18.47 -2.09
C PRO A 57 3.52 -18.86 -3.45
N ILE A 58 2.64 -18.05 -4.03
CA ILE A 58 2.06 -18.32 -5.37
C ILE A 58 3.17 -18.33 -6.44
N MET A 59 4.02 -17.29 -6.44
CA MET A 59 5.12 -17.19 -7.41
C MET A 59 6.15 -18.30 -7.19
N TRP A 60 6.40 -18.70 -5.94
CA TRP A 60 7.29 -19.81 -5.62
C TRP A 60 6.76 -21.15 -6.16
N ILE A 61 5.49 -21.48 -5.91
CA ILE A 61 4.86 -22.71 -6.42
C ILE A 61 4.89 -22.73 -7.95
N TRP A 62 4.56 -21.61 -8.59
CA TRP A 62 4.60 -21.52 -10.04
C TRP A 62 6.02 -21.74 -10.57
N GLY A 63 7.03 -21.10 -9.98
CA GLY A 63 8.43 -21.29 -10.38
C GLY A 63 8.88 -22.75 -10.28
N VAL A 64 8.46 -23.46 -9.23
CA VAL A 64 8.73 -24.91 -9.09
C VAL A 64 8.07 -25.70 -10.22
N VAL A 65 6.77 -25.49 -10.46
CA VAL A 65 6.04 -26.21 -11.52
C VAL A 65 6.63 -25.93 -12.92
N ASP A 66 7.00 -24.68 -13.18
CA ASP A 66 7.60 -24.28 -14.45
C ASP A 66 8.97 -24.92 -14.67
N ALA A 67 9.81 -24.96 -13.63
CA ALA A 67 11.11 -25.64 -13.67
C ALA A 67 10.95 -27.15 -13.92
N TYR A 68 10.00 -27.82 -13.26
CA TYR A 68 9.72 -29.24 -13.49
C TYR A 68 9.28 -29.51 -14.94
N ARG A 69 8.33 -28.73 -15.46
CA ARG A 69 7.86 -28.87 -16.84
C ARG A 69 8.95 -28.57 -17.86
N SER A 70 9.80 -27.58 -17.58
CA SER A 70 10.93 -27.22 -18.42
C SER A 70 11.97 -28.33 -18.48
N ALA A 71 12.30 -28.94 -17.32
CA ALA A 71 13.20 -30.08 -17.26
C ALA A 71 12.63 -31.31 -18.00
N GLU A 72 11.33 -31.59 -17.86
CA GLU A 72 10.66 -32.69 -18.54
C GLU A 72 10.61 -32.50 -20.07
N ARG A 73 10.46 -31.25 -20.55
CA ARG A 73 10.59 -30.91 -21.97
C ARG A 73 12.01 -31.16 -22.48
N TYR A 74 13.02 -30.75 -21.73
CA TYR A 74 14.42 -30.97 -22.09
C TYR A 74 14.78 -32.45 -22.16
N ASN A 75 14.37 -33.24 -21.15
CA ASN A 75 14.64 -34.67 -21.13
C ASN A 75 13.98 -35.40 -22.31
N ARG A 76 12.73 -35.06 -22.65
CA ARG A 76 12.04 -35.64 -23.82
C ARG A 76 12.77 -35.36 -25.13
N MET A 77 13.30 -34.15 -25.31
CA MET A 77 14.07 -33.81 -26.52
C MET A 77 15.37 -34.61 -26.66
N TYR A 78 16.01 -34.97 -25.55
CA TYR A 78 17.27 -35.72 -25.55
C TYR A 78 17.10 -37.24 -25.60
N SER A 79 15.96 -37.77 -25.16
CA SER A 79 15.68 -39.22 -25.20
C SER A 79 15.15 -39.74 -26.54
N ASP A 80 14.71 -38.84 -27.43
CA ASP A 80 14.19 -39.17 -28.77
C ASP A 80 15.25 -39.05 -29.89
N HIS A 81 16.54 -38.85 -29.55
CA HIS A 81 17.70 -38.92 -30.45
C HIS A 81 18.61 -40.09 -30.06
#